data_AF-X0T8M7-F1
#
_entry.id   AF-X0T8M7-F1
#
_cell.length_a   1.000
_cell.length_b   1.000
_cell.length_c   1.000
_cell.angle_alpha   90.00
_cell.angle_beta   90.00
_cell.angle_gamma   90.00
#
_symmetry.space_group_name_H-M   'P 1'
#
loop_
_entity.id
_entity.type
_entity.pdbx_description
1 polymer ?
#
loop_
_entity_poly.entity_id
_entity_poly.type
_entity_poly.pdbx_seq_one_letter_code
_entity_poly.pdbx_strand_id
1 'polypeptide(L)' 'MSRVSSDDYDSHGDLRNGFDYELQVWVLNYEVQKCGHILSDAPDCCKKAKLAGLDIRILRSQLMHSALDGMS' A
#
# COMPACT_ATOMS: atom_id res chain seq x y z
N MET A 1 7.51 -8.84 -22.96
CA MET A 1 7.27 -9.42 -21.63
C MET A 1 6.00 -8.83 -21.06
N SER A 2 4.88 -9.53 -21.18
CA SER A 2 3.59 -9.12 -20.59
C SER A 2 3.65 -9.36 -19.08
N ARG A 3 4.02 -8.35 -18.30
CA ARG A 3 3.88 -8.39 -16.84
C ARG A 3 2.39 -8.25 -16.51
N VAL A 4 1.71 -9.40 -16.45
CA VAL A 4 0.48 -9.52 -15.66
C VAL A 4 0.93 -9.28 -14.22
N SER A 5 0.85 -8.04 -13.75
CA SER A 5 0.98 -7.76 -12.33
C SER A 5 -0.39 -8.05 -11.70
N SER A 6 -0.76 -9.32 -11.68
CA SER A 6 -1.86 -9.77 -10.81
C SER A 6 -1.40 -9.55 -9.39
N ASP A 7 -2.17 -8.80 -8.62
CA ASP A 7 -1.98 -8.69 -7.18
C ASP A 7 -1.94 -10.10 -6.57
N ASP A 8 -0.94 -10.34 -5.74
CA ASP A 8 -0.65 -11.59 -5.06
C ASP A 8 -1.04 -11.45 -3.60
N TYR A 9 -1.90 -12.35 -3.13
CA TYR A 9 -2.40 -12.39 -1.76
C TYR A 9 -1.98 -13.69 -1.11
N ASP A 10 -1.68 -13.65 0.18
CA ASP A 10 -1.39 -14.87 0.91
C ASP A 10 -2.67 -15.64 1.33
N SER A 11 -2.49 -16.76 2.02
CA SER A 11 -3.60 -17.60 2.49
C SER A 11 -4.55 -16.94 3.48
N HIS A 12 -4.15 -15.80 4.06
CA HIS A 12 -4.97 -15.00 4.97
C HIS A 12 -5.70 -13.87 4.25
N GLY A 13 -5.47 -13.69 2.94
CA GLY A 13 -6.03 -12.61 2.15
C GLY A 13 -5.26 -11.29 2.27
N ASP A 14 -4.06 -11.31 2.87
CA ASP A 14 -3.22 -10.12 2.96
C ASP A 14 -2.46 -9.89 1.65
N LEU A 15 -2.41 -8.64 1.20
CA LEU A 15 -1.67 -8.26 0.00
C LEU A 15 -0.17 -8.47 0.21
N ARG A 16 0.41 -9.40 -0.53
CA ARG A 16 1.84 -9.71 -0.49
C ARG A 16 2.63 -8.95 -1.54
N ASN A 17 2.17 -8.95 -2.79
CA ASN A 17 2.80 -8.20 -3.90
C ASN A 17 1.70 -7.58 -4.76
N GLY A 18 1.72 -6.28 -5.03
CA GLY A 18 0.65 -5.64 -5.80
C GLY A 18 0.22 -4.29 -5.25
N PHE A 19 -0.96 -3.81 -5.66
CA PHE A 19 -1.39 -2.42 -5.46
C PHE A 19 -2.46 -2.43 -4.41
N ASP A 20 -2.15 -1.77 -3.31
CA ASP A 20 -3.18 -1.45 -2.36
C ASP A 20 -3.93 -0.23 -2.88
N TYR A 21 -5.15 -0.43 -3.38
CA TYR A 21 -5.96 0.63 -3.98
C TYR A 21 -6.53 1.61 -2.93
N GLU A 22 -6.68 1.17 -1.68
CA GLU A 22 -7.16 1.99 -0.57
C GLU A 22 -6.06 2.95 -0.12
N LEU A 23 -4.86 2.41 0.11
CA LEU A 23 -3.68 3.19 0.43
C LEU A 23 -3.02 3.82 -0.80
N GLN A 24 -3.37 3.43 -2.02
CA GLN A 24 -2.74 3.87 -3.27
C GLN A 24 -1.21 3.72 -3.25
N VAL A 25 -0.73 2.53 -2.85
CA VAL A 25 0.70 2.21 -2.76
C VAL A 25 1.03 0.88 -3.41
N TRP A 26 2.26 0.74 -3.89
CA TRP A 26 2.78 -0.49 -4.46
C TRP A 26 3.49 -1.29 -3.37
N VAL A 27 3.26 -2.60 -3.31
CA VAL A 27 3.73 -3.50 -2.25
C VAL A 27 4.57 -4.62 -2.87
N LEU A 28 5.68 -4.96 -2.22
CA LEU A 28 6.52 -6.10 -2.55
C LEU A 28 6.91 -6.82 -1.26
N ASN A 29 6.58 -8.11 -1.15
CA ASN A 29 6.74 -8.93 0.05
C ASN A 29 6.23 -8.25 1.33
N TYR A 30 4.98 -7.77 1.30
CA TYR A 30 4.31 -7.02 2.37
C TYR A 30 4.88 -5.63 2.66
N GLU A 31 5.96 -5.23 1.98
CA GLU A 31 6.61 -3.95 2.21
C GLU A 31 6.15 -2.91 1.18
N VAL A 32 5.72 -1.76 1.67
CA VAL A 32 5.37 -0.62 0.82
C VAL A 32 6.61 -0.09 0.12
N GLN A 33 6.54 -0.05 -1.20
CA GLN A 33 7.62 0.42 -2.05
C GLN A 33 7.58 1.94 -2.19
N LYS A 34 8.76 2.55 -2.30
CA LYS A 34 8.87 3.97 -2.61
C LYS A 34 8.30 4.25 -4.01
N CYS A 35 7.50 5.30 -4.16
CA CYS A 35 7.01 5.70 -5.47
C CYS A 35 8.19 6.05 -6.39
N GLY A 36 8.18 5.55 -7.63
CA GLY A 36 9.24 5.77 -8.62
C GLY A 36 9.19 7.13 -9.34
N HIS A 37 8.32 8.05 -8.93
CA HIS A 37 8.18 9.35 -9.58
C HIS A 37 9.39 10.25 -9.28
N ILE A 38 9.86 10.95 -10.31
CA ILE A 38 10.83 12.03 -10.19
C ILE A 38 10.10 13.21 -9.56
N LEU A 39 10.65 13.77 -8.48
CA LEU A 39 10.02 14.72 -7.55
C LEU A 39 9.43 16.01 -8.18
N SER A 40 9.67 16.31 -9.45
CA SER A 40 9.27 17.57 -10.08
C SER A 40 7.77 17.74 -10.32
N ASP A 41 7.02 16.64 -10.46
CA ASP A 41 5.57 16.64 -10.73
C ASP A 41 4.82 15.64 -9.85
N ALA A 42 5.26 15.52 -8.60
CA ALA A 42 4.84 14.49 -7.65
C ALA A 42 3.30 14.51 -7.40
N PRO A 43 2.55 13.52 -7.93
CA PRO A 43 1.13 13.36 -7.61
C PRO A 43 0.95 12.96 -6.14
N ASP A 44 -0.29 12.91 -5.66
CA ASP A 44 -0.63 12.53 -4.27
C ASP A 44 0.01 11.20 -3.80
N CYS A 45 0.38 10.30 -4.72
CA CYS A 45 1.18 9.11 -4.41
C CYS A 45 2.52 9.41 -3.70
N CYS A 46 3.12 10.59 -3.90
CA CYS A 46 4.34 11.00 -3.23
C CYS A 46 4.10 11.50 -1.80
N LYS A 47 2.88 11.95 -1.46
CA LYS A 47 2.52 12.27 -0.06
C LYS A 47 2.58 11.03 0.85
N LYS A 48 2.53 9.84 0.24
CA LYS A 48 2.66 8.54 0.91
C LYS A 48 4.08 7.97 0.88
N ALA A 49 5.09 8.74 0.46
CA ALA A 49 6.49 8.35 0.57
C ALA A 49 6.92 8.00 2.01
N LYS A 50 6.27 8.60 3.02
CA LYS A 50 6.47 8.26 4.44
C LYS A 50 6.06 6.83 4.81
N LEU A 51 5.24 6.18 3.98
CA LEU A 51 4.80 4.81 4.20
C LEU A 51 5.79 3.80 3.61
N ALA A 52 6.74 4.23 2.78
CA ALA A 52 7.72 3.33 2.18
C ALA A 52 8.57 2.64 3.26
N GLY A 53 8.80 1.34 3.09
CA GLY A 53 9.48 0.48 4.06
C GLY A 53 8.60 -0.01 5.20
N LEU A 54 7.34 0.43 5.30
CA LEU A 54 6.40 -0.08 6.30
C LEU A 54 5.68 -1.33 5.79
N ASP A 55 5.25 -2.18 6.74
CA ASP A 55 4.44 -3.37 6.46
C ASP A 55 2.99 -2.98 6.19
N ILE A 56 2.46 -3.38 5.02
CA ILE A 56 1.11 -3.05 4.58
C ILE A 56 0.03 -3.60 5.53
N ARG A 57 0.27 -4.75 6.17
CA ARG A 57 -0.70 -5.41 7.05
C ARG A 57 -0.92 -4.58 8.31
N ILE A 58 0.16 -4.00 8.84
CA ILE A 58 0.10 -3.09 9.98
C ILE A 58 -0.71 -1.85 9.59
N LEU A 59 -0.40 -1.23 8.44
CA LEU A 59 -1.09 -0.03 7.97
C LEU A 59 -2.59 -0.26 7.77
N ARG A 60 -2.98 -1.39 7.17
CA ARG A 60 -4.40 -1.74 6.99
C ARG A 60 -5.11 -2.01 8.30
N SER A 61 -4.46 -2.69 9.26
CA SER A 61 -5.05 -2.90 10.58
C SER A 61 -5.35 -1.57 11.29
N GLN A 62 -4.46 -0.58 11.17
CA GLN A 62 -4.65 0.75 11.76
C GLN A 62 -5.80 1.53 11.10
N LEU A 63 -5.96 1.42 9.77
CA LEU A 63 -7.11 2.01 9.07
C LEU A 63 -8.44 1.42 9.53
N MET A 64 -8.50 0.08 9.70
CA MET A 64 -9.71 -0.59 10.17
C MET A 64 -10.10 -0.18 11.59
N HIS A 65 -9.12 0.03 12.49
CA HIS A 65 -9.39 0.51 13.85
C HIS A 65 -9.82 1.99 13.86
N SER A 66 -9.15 2.83 13.06
CA SER A 66 -9.50 4.26 12.94
C SER A 66 -10.91 4.49 12.39
N ALA A 67 -11.42 3.56 11.57
CA ALA A 67 -12.79 3.61 11.05
C ALA A 67 -13.86 3.28 12.12
N LEU A 68 -13.50 2.53 13.16
CA LEU A 68 -14.42 2.15 14.25
C LEU A 68 -14.53 3.22 15.34
N ASP A 69 -13.46 4.00 15.55
CA ASP A 69 -13.43 5.08 16.55
C ASP A 69 -14.22 6.33 16.13
N GLY A 70 -14.69 6.40 14.88
CA GLY A 70 -15.50 7.50 14.36
C GLY A 70 -17.01 7.31 14.47
N MET A 71 -17.49 6.23 15.12
CA MET A 71 -18.91 5.88 15.25
C MET A 71 -19.44 5.94 16.71
N SER A 72 -18.86 6.79 17.57
CA SER A 72 -19.37 7.06 18.93
C SER A 72 -19.93 8.47 19.08
#